data_AF-A0A821ZQ05-F1
#
_entry.id   AF-A0A821ZQ05-F1
#
_cell.length_a   1.000
_cell.length_b   1.000
_cell.length_c   1.000
_cell.angle_alpha   90.00
_cell.angle_beta   90.00
_cell.angle_gamma   90.00
#
_symmetry.space_group_name_H-M   'P 1'
#
loop_
_entity.id
_entity.type
_entity.pdbx_description
1 polymer ?
#
loop_
_entity_poly.entity_id
_entity_poly.type
_entity_poly.pdbx_seq_one_letter_code
_entity_poly.pdbx_strand_id
1 'polypeptide(L)'
;MLTVYRFYNEAQTHQAEIPAVNGITNARSLARIFASLIGNIDDRKDSRLLQPEILQHATTSNTLPNEIDAILQISFPFGMGFVLYEQDFPMFGPKSFGHS
;
A
#
# COMPACT_ATOMS: atom_id res chain seq x y z
N MET A 1 -16.44 -11.60 -20.18
CA MET A 1 -15.62 -12.06 -19.04
C MET A 1 -14.13 -12.26 -19.37
N LEU A 2 -13.73 -12.40 -20.65
CA LEU A 2 -12.32 -12.51 -21.07
C LEU A 2 -11.54 -11.18 -21.14
N THR A 3 -12.20 -10.04 -20.92
CA THR A 3 -11.66 -8.69 -21.15
C THR A 3 -10.69 -8.22 -20.06
N VAL A 4 -10.94 -8.54 -18.79
CA VAL A 4 -10.08 -8.10 -17.67
C VAL A 4 -8.72 -8.79 -17.68
N TYR A 5 -8.67 -10.08 -18.01
CA TYR A 5 -7.40 -10.80 -18.11
C TYR A 5 -6.54 -10.32 -19.27
N ARG A 6 -7.15 -9.91 -20.38
CA ARG A 6 -6.43 -9.30 -21.50
C ARG A 6 -5.88 -7.94 -21.15
N PHE A 7 -6.70 -7.11 -20.48
CA PHE A 7 -6.32 -5.77 -20.05
C PHE A 7 -4.94 -5.74 -19.36
N TYR A 8 -4.70 -6.59 -18.35
CA TYR A 8 -3.42 -6.59 -17.62
C TYR A 8 -2.20 -7.04 -18.42
N ASN A 9 -2.38 -7.65 -19.60
CA ASN A 9 -1.29 -8.17 -20.43
C ASN A 9 -1.09 -7.37 -21.73
N GLU A 10 -1.86 -6.30 -21.94
CA GLU A 10 -1.74 -5.45 -23.12
C GLU A 10 -0.70 -4.34 -22.89
N ALA A 11 0.16 -4.10 -23.90
CA ALA A 11 1.20 -3.08 -23.82
C ALA A 11 0.63 -1.67 -23.56
N GLN A 12 -0.57 -1.38 -24.10
CA GLN A 12 -1.26 -0.11 -23.85
C GLN A 12 -1.60 0.08 -22.38
N THR A 13 -1.99 -0.99 -21.68
CA THR A 13 -2.26 -0.95 -20.24
C THR A 13 -0.98 -0.72 -19.45
N HIS A 14 0.15 -1.32 -19.85
CA HIS A 14 1.43 -1.12 -19.15
C HIS A 14 1.98 0.30 -19.35
N GLN A 15 1.70 0.91 -20.50
CA GLN A 15 2.19 2.24 -20.86
C GLN A 15 1.30 3.38 -20.33
N ALA A 16 0.04 3.10 -20.01
CA ALA A 16 -0.87 4.07 -19.43
C ALA A 16 -0.49 4.38 -17.97
N GLU A 17 -0.96 5.52 -17.45
CA GLU A 17 -0.86 5.85 -16.03
C GLU A 17 -2.18 5.50 -15.34
N ILE A 18 -2.24 4.31 -14.72
CA ILE A 18 -3.43 3.84 -13.99
C ILE A 18 -3.00 3.39 -12.58
N PRO A 19 -2.64 4.34 -11.69
CA PRO A 19 -1.92 4.05 -10.44
C PRO A 19 -2.63 3.06 -9.51
N ALA A 20 -3.95 2.92 -9.64
CA ALA A 20 -4.74 1.98 -8.86
C ALA A 20 -4.44 0.50 -9.18
N VAL A 21 -3.99 0.14 -10.39
CA VAL A 21 -3.97 -1.27 -10.83
C VAL A 21 -2.83 -1.69 -11.74
N ASN A 22 -2.13 -0.77 -12.44
CA ASN A 22 -1.21 -1.16 -13.53
C ASN A 22 0.28 -0.98 -13.21
N GLY A 23 0.64 -0.75 -11.94
CA GLY A 23 2.03 -0.62 -11.52
C GLY A 23 2.81 -1.93 -11.73
N ILE A 24 3.94 -1.86 -12.44
CA ILE A 24 4.85 -3.00 -12.65
C ILE A 24 6.07 -2.83 -11.75
N THR A 25 6.29 -3.78 -10.86
CA THR A 25 7.40 -3.78 -9.89
C THR A 25 7.84 -5.21 -9.58
N ASN A 26 8.85 -5.38 -8.72
CA ASN A 26 9.25 -6.67 -8.17
C ASN A 26 9.38 -6.59 -6.64
N ALA A 27 9.52 -7.74 -5.99
CA ALA A 27 9.61 -7.82 -4.53
C ALA A 27 10.76 -6.97 -3.95
N ARG A 28 11.92 -6.92 -4.63
CA ARG A 28 13.09 -6.17 -4.16
C ARG A 28 12.87 -4.67 -4.24
N SER A 29 12.34 -4.16 -5.35
CA SER A 29 12.04 -2.73 -5.50
C SER A 29 10.92 -2.28 -4.57
N LEU A 30 9.88 -3.10 -4.41
CA LEU A 30 8.77 -2.80 -3.49
C LEU A 30 9.24 -2.74 -2.03
N ALA A 31 10.02 -3.73 -1.59
CA ALA A 31 10.58 -3.75 -0.24
C ALA A 31 11.50 -2.53 0.01
N ARG A 32 12.28 -2.12 -0.99
CA ARG A 32 13.12 -0.92 -0.89
C ARG A 32 12.27 0.35 -0.72
N ILE A 33 11.16 0.49 -1.45
CA ILE A 33 10.27 1.64 -1.28
C ILE A 33 9.71 1.67 0.15
N PHE A 34 9.12 0.58 0.64
CA PHE A 34 8.55 0.54 1.99
C PHE A 34 9.60 0.75 3.10
N ALA A 35 10.79 0.15 2.97
CA ALA A 35 11.87 0.36 3.93
C ALA A 35 12.30 1.84 4.00
N SER A 36 12.20 2.59 2.90
CA SER A 36 12.58 4.01 2.84
C SER A 36 11.55 4.93 3.48
N LEU A 37 10.33 4.42 3.74
CA LEU A 37 9.32 5.14 4.52
C LEU A 37 9.66 5.07 6.02
N ILE A 38 10.14 3.91 6.49
CA ILE A 38 10.35 3.62 7.90
C ILE A 38 11.80 3.78 8.38
N GLY A 39 12.75 4.05 7.48
CA GLY A 39 14.17 4.15 7.84
C GLY A 39 15.04 4.63 6.69
N ASN A 40 16.33 4.79 6.99
CA ASN A 40 17.34 5.05 5.96
C ASN A 40 17.74 3.72 5.31
N ILE A 41 17.94 3.74 3.99
CA ILE A 41 18.42 2.57 3.25
C ILE A 41 19.80 2.88 2.68
N ASP A 42 20.76 1.99 2.95
CA ASP A 42 22.18 2.07 2.57
C ASP A 42 22.97 3.19 3.28
N ASP A 43 24.27 3.23 2.99
CA ASP A 43 25.23 4.28 3.41
C ASP A 43 25.07 5.56 2.56
N ARG A 44 24.12 5.55 1.62
CA ARG A 44 23.78 6.70 0.79
C ARG A 44 22.93 7.62 1.65
N LYS A 45 23.26 8.92 1.67
CA LYS A 45 22.60 9.99 2.43
C LYS A 45 21.15 10.27 1.95
N ASP A 46 20.40 9.24 1.59
CA ASP A 46 19.00 9.36 1.24
C ASP A 46 18.20 9.15 2.52
N SER A 47 17.93 10.27 3.20
CA SER A 47 16.96 10.36 4.27
C SER A 47 15.64 9.76 3.82
N ARG A 48 14.89 9.15 4.76
CA ARG A 48 13.52 8.66 4.55
C ARG A 48 12.72 9.49 3.52
N LEU A 49 11.96 8.82 2.66
CA LEU A 49 11.09 9.52 1.69
C LEU A 49 10.03 10.39 2.36
N LEU A 50 9.53 9.94 3.52
CA LEU A 50 8.59 10.70 4.34
C LEU A 50 9.22 11.00 5.70
N GLN A 51 9.01 12.23 6.17
CA GLN A 51 9.30 12.57 7.56
C GLN A 51 8.45 11.69 8.49
N PRO A 52 8.96 11.30 9.69
CA PRO A 52 8.22 10.44 10.61
C PRO A 52 6.79 10.91 10.91
N GLU A 53 6.58 12.22 11.02
CA GLU A 53 5.30 12.85 11.33
C GLU A 53 4.31 12.71 10.17
N ILE A 54 4.80 12.82 8.92
CA ILE A 54 3.99 12.62 7.72
C ILE A 54 3.60 11.16 7.58
N LEU A 55 4.54 10.24 7.82
CA LEU A 55 4.22 8.81 7.81
C LEU A 55 3.15 8.48 8.86
N GLN A 56 3.31 9.00 10.09
CA GLN A 56 2.33 8.79 11.16
C GLN A 56 0.94 9.28 10.76
N HIS A 57 0.84 10.45 10.12
CA HIS A 57 -0.44 10.96 9.63
C HIS A 57 -1.02 10.06 8.52
N ALA A 58 -0.19 9.61 7.58
CA ALA A 58 -0.61 8.74 6.48
C ALA A 58 -1.08 7.35 6.95
N THR A 59 -0.54 6.87 8.07
CA THR A 59 -0.88 5.55 8.65
C THR A 59 -1.83 5.65 9.86
N THR A 60 -2.50 6.78 10.05
CA THR A 60 -3.59 6.91 11.03
C THR A 60 -4.91 6.54 10.36
N SER A 61 -5.75 5.76 11.05
CA SER A 61 -7.05 5.35 10.50
C SER A 61 -7.95 6.56 10.26
N ASN A 62 -8.52 6.62 9.05
CA ASN A 62 -9.54 7.59 8.65
C ASN A 62 -10.95 6.96 8.58
N THR A 63 -11.08 5.68 8.90
CA THR A 63 -12.35 4.96 8.97
C THR A 63 -12.77 4.70 10.42
N LEU A 64 -14.06 4.51 10.65
CA LEU A 64 -14.57 4.18 11.98
C LEU A 64 -14.14 2.75 12.39
N PRO A 65 -13.90 2.50 13.69
CA PRO A 65 -13.61 1.15 14.16
C PRO A 65 -14.73 0.17 13.78
N ASN A 66 -14.35 -1.00 13.25
CA ASN A 66 -15.26 -2.07 12.81
C ASN A 66 -16.25 -1.68 11.70
N GLU A 67 -15.97 -0.61 10.96
CA GLU A 67 -16.77 -0.22 9.80
C GLU A 67 -16.63 -1.27 8.68
N ILE A 68 -17.76 -1.79 8.22
CA ILE A 68 -17.78 -2.74 7.10
C ILE A 68 -17.66 -1.96 5.80
N ASP A 69 -16.61 -2.25 5.03
CA ASP A 69 -16.43 -1.68 3.71
C ASP A 69 -17.58 -2.10 2.79
N ALA A 70 -18.20 -1.13 2.10
CA ALA A 70 -19.38 -1.34 1.28
C ALA A 70 -19.13 -2.25 0.06
N ILE A 71 -17.87 -2.42 -0.36
CA ILE A 71 -17.49 -3.24 -1.52
C ILE A 71 -16.83 -4.55 -1.07
N LEU A 72 -15.86 -4.49 -0.16
CA LEU A 72 -15.13 -5.66 0.33
C LEU A 72 -15.98 -6.51 1.30
N GLN A 73 -17.03 -5.94 1.89
CA GLN A 73 -17.95 -6.61 2.83
C GLN A 73 -17.26 -7.20 4.06
N ILE A 74 -16.11 -6.63 4.41
CA ILE A 74 -15.28 -6.98 5.57
C ILE A 74 -14.78 -5.67 6.21
N SER A 75 -14.44 -5.73 7.50
CA SER A 75 -13.82 -4.59 8.19
C SER A 75 -12.33 -4.54 7.90
N PHE A 76 -11.87 -3.42 7.33
CA PHE A 76 -10.46 -3.07 7.26
C PHE A 76 -10.26 -1.58 7.60
N PRO A 77 -9.34 -1.24 8.51
CA PRO A 77 -8.98 0.15 8.75
C PRO A 77 -8.13 0.69 7.60
N PHE A 78 -8.49 1.88 7.11
CA PHE A 78 -7.75 2.56 6.04
C PHE A 78 -7.15 3.87 6.52
N GLY A 79 -5.88 4.09 6.19
CA GLY A 79 -5.21 5.39 6.29
C GLY A 79 -5.32 6.20 5.00
N MET A 80 -4.35 7.07 4.75
CA MET A 80 -4.24 7.80 3.47
C MET A 80 -3.62 6.91 2.38
N GLY A 81 -4.42 5.97 1.85
CA GLY A 81 -4.02 5.07 0.76
C GLY A 81 -3.36 3.75 1.22
N PHE A 82 -3.32 3.48 2.52
CA PHE A 82 -2.81 2.24 3.09
C PHE A 82 -3.92 1.45 3.79
N VAL A 83 -3.90 0.12 3.61
CA VAL A 83 -4.53 -0.83 4.52
C VAL A 83 -3.69 -0.87 5.80
N LEU A 84 -4.35 -0.77 6.95
CA LEU A 84 -3.71 -0.79 8.27
C LEU A 84 -3.91 -2.16 8.94
N TYR A 85 -3.18 -2.38 10.03
CA TYR A 85 -3.34 -3.58 10.86
C TYR A 85 -4.77 -3.75 11.39
N GLU A 86 -5.29 -4.98 11.29
CA GLU A 86 -6.53 -5.42 11.92
C GLU A 86 -6.26 -6.70 12.71
N GLN A 87 -6.82 -6.83 13.91
CA GLN A 87 -6.55 -7.93 14.84
C GLN A 87 -7.03 -9.28 14.29
N ASP A 88 -8.08 -9.27 13.47
CA ASP A 88 -8.62 -10.47 12.82
C ASP A 88 -7.74 -10.97 11.66
N PHE A 89 -6.76 -10.16 11.22
CA PHE A 89 -5.80 -10.50 10.18
C PHE A 89 -4.35 -10.27 10.66
N PRO A 90 -3.86 -11.04 11.65
CA PRO A 90 -2.63 -10.76 12.39
C PRO A 90 -1.33 -11.10 11.63
N MET A 91 -1.33 -10.99 10.30
CA MET A 91 -0.19 -11.31 9.44
C MET A 91 1.06 -10.47 9.77
N PHE A 92 0.89 -9.32 10.43
CA PHE A 92 1.95 -8.42 10.89
C PHE A 92 1.58 -7.74 12.22
N GLY A 93 2.48 -6.94 12.81
CA GLY A 93 2.23 -6.26 14.10
C GLY A 93 1.37 -4.99 14.01
N PRO A 94 0.92 -4.41 15.14
CA PRO A 94 -0.03 -3.28 15.19
C PRO A 94 0.38 -1.98 14.49
N LYS A 95 1.65 -1.85 14.07
CA LYS A 95 2.18 -0.67 13.35
C LYS A 95 2.36 -0.92 11.86
N SER A 96 1.85 -2.03 11.34
CA SER A 96 2.02 -2.43 9.94
C SER A 96 1.03 -1.69 9.06
N PHE A 97 1.47 -1.35 7.85
CA PHE A 97 0.69 -0.67 6.83
C PHE A 97 1.14 -1.14 5.44
N GLY A 98 0.25 -1.11 4.45
CA GLY A 98 0.58 -1.55 3.10
C GLY A 98 -0.64 -1.59 2.17
N HIS A 99 -0.58 -2.45 1.16
CA HIS A 99 -1.70 -2.78 0.26
C HIS A 99 -1.46 -4.17 -0.34
N SER A 100 -2.52 -4.89 -0.65
CA SER A 100 -2.51 -6.19 -1.35
C SER A 100 -3.44 -6.20 -2.54
#